data_AF-A0A847UNK4-F1
#
_entry.id   AF-A0A847UNK4-F1
#
_cell.length_a   1.000
_cell.length_b   1.000
_cell.length_c   1.000
_cell.angle_alpha   90.00
_cell.angle_beta   90.00
_cell.angle_gamma   90.00
#
_symmetry.space_group_name_H-M   'P 1'
#
loop_
_entity.id
_entity.type
_entity.pdbx_description
1 polymer ?
#
loop_
_entity_poly.entity_id
_entity_poly.type
_entity_poly.pdbx_seq_one_letter_code
_entity_poly.pdbx_strand_id
1 'polypeptide(L)'
;MGRRTLVAVARPDGRYDCRSAHWGVDADPVVQSRPLGTGLTASAVLTAIDATYEQLVVLDGSVRTYTVCWLDPTLSDLDDIVLARTADPDTFRRWWVDRKDEACRALDSDGCGPGTVRRALLASLRDRASSVHCPDDASFLRGDR
;
A
#
# COMPACT_ATOMS: atom_id res chain seq x y z
N MET A 1 13.09 0.55 -9.48
CA MET A 1 12.09 1.60 -9.18
C MET A 1 12.09 1.82 -7.67
N GLY A 2 11.90 3.06 -7.20
CA GLY A 2 12.19 3.45 -5.82
C GLY A 2 11.17 2.91 -4.82
N ARG A 3 11.65 2.46 -3.65
CA ARG A 3 10.86 1.90 -2.54
C ARG A 3 10.06 2.97 -1.78
N ARG A 4 9.33 3.86 -2.46
CA ARG A 4 8.66 4.99 -1.78
C ARG A 4 7.75 4.47 -0.68
N THR A 5 7.94 4.99 0.52
CA THR A 5 7.20 4.58 1.71
C THR A 5 6.50 5.78 2.32
N LEU A 6 5.19 5.64 2.57
CA LEU A 6 4.45 6.55 3.42
C LEU A 6 4.52 6.02 4.85
N VAL A 7 4.90 6.89 5.79
CA VAL A 7 4.95 6.57 7.23
C VAL A 7 3.88 7.40 7.93
N ALA A 8 2.94 6.75 8.58
CA ALA A 8 1.88 7.38 9.36
C ALA A 8 2.14 7.15 10.85
N VAL A 9 2.45 8.21 11.58
CA VAL A 9 2.72 8.15 13.03
C VAL A 9 1.46 8.57 13.78
N ALA A 10 0.85 7.63 14.50
CA ALA A 10 -0.37 7.87 15.26
C ALA A 10 -0.08 8.78 16.46
N ARG A 11 -1.04 9.67 16.72
CA ARG A 11 -1.06 10.58 17.86
C ARG A 11 -2.09 10.12 18.90
N PRO A 12 -1.96 10.57 20.16
CA PRO A 12 -2.93 10.25 21.22
C PRO A 12 -4.37 10.72 20.93
N ASP A 13 -4.54 11.72 20.07
CA ASP A 13 -5.84 12.28 19.66
C ASP A 13 -6.49 11.50 18.48
N GLY A 14 -5.88 10.39 18.04
CA GLY A 14 -6.36 9.58 16.92
C GLY A 14 -6.04 10.17 15.54
N ARG A 15 -5.18 11.20 15.47
CA ARG A 15 -4.65 11.77 14.22
C ARG A 15 -3.30 11.18 13.87
N TYR A 16 -2.78 11.54 12.68
CA TYR A 16 -1.52 11.04 12.17
C TYR A 16 -0.59 12.16 11.72
N ASP A 17 0.69 11.98 11.99
CA ASP A 17 1.76 12.70 11.31
C ASP A 17 2.30 11.84 10.18
N CYS A 18 2.08 12.29 8.94
CA CYS A 18 2.58 11.62 7.76
C CYS A 18 3.99 12.08 7.42
N ARG A 19 4.78 11.12 6.95
CA ARG A 19 6.16 11.32 6.48
C ARG A 19 6.37 10.49 5.23
N SER A 20 7.29 10.91 4.36
CA SER A 20 7.64 10.15 3.16
C SER A 20 9.13 9.81 3.15
N ALA A 21 9.43 8.57 2.79
CA ALA A 21 10.78 8.11 2.50
C ALA A 21 10.87 7.75 1.02
N HIS A 22 11.81 8.35 0.29
CA HIS A 22 11.96 8.10 -1.15
C HIS A 22 12.60 6.73 -1.45
N TRP A 23 13.49 6.28 -0.56
CA TRP A 23 14.31 5.08 -0.73
C TRP A 23 13.82 3.88 0.08
N GLY A 24 12.63 3.98 0.67
CA GLY A 24 12.09 2.97 1.58
C GLY A 24 12.53 3.17 3.01
N VAL A 25 12.03 2.28 3.85
CA VAL A 25 12.37 2.20 5.27
C VAL A 25 12.73 0.75 5.57
N ASP A 26 14.00 0.54 5.92
CA ASP A 26 14.53 -0.77 6.31
C ASP A 26 14.86 -0.81 7.81
N ALA A 27 14.83 0.35 8.49
CA ALA A 27 15.11 0.49 9.92
C ALA A 27 14.13 1.48 10.57
N ASP A 28 14.62 2.49 11.30
CA ASP A 28 13.78 3.49 11.96
C ASP A 28 12.98 4.31 10.93
N PRO A 29 11.64 4.16 10.86
CA PRO A 29 10.82 4.83 9.86
C PRO A 29 10.76 6.34 10.03
N VAL A 30 10.95 6.85 11.24
CA VAL A 30 10.89 8.29 11.52
C VAL A 30 12.18 8.97 11.08
N VAL A 31 13.33 8.37 11.40
CA VAL A 31 14.66 8.88 11.03
C VAL A 31 14.87 8.83 9.52
N GLN A 32 14.38 7.78 8.84
CA GLN A 32 14.57 7.58 7.40
C GLN A 32 13.57 8.34 6.50
N SER A 33 12.60 9.04 7.09
CA SER A 33 11.56 9.75 6.36
C SER A 33 11.54 11.26 6.67
N ARG A 34 10.96 12.04 5.76
CA ARG A 34 10.78 13.49 5.90
C ARG A 34 9.31 13.83 6.17
N PRO A 35 9.01 14.85 7.01
CA PRO A 35 7.63 15.27 7.25
C PRO A 35 6.89 15.58 5.94
N LEU A 36 5.64 15.11 5.84
CA LEU A 36 4.74 15.35 4.72
C LEU A 36 3.48 16.11 5.15
N GLY A 37 2.96 15.82 6.34
CA GLY A 37 1.79 16.50 6.91
C GLY A 37 1.56 16.11 8.36
N THR A 38 0.81 16.93 9.10
CA THR A 38 0.57 16.72 10.53
C THR A 38 -0.91 16.81 10.89
N GLY A 39 -1.33 16.11 11.94
CA GLY A 39 -2.72 16.14 12.43
C GLY A 39 -3.76 15.59 11.45
N LEU A 40 -3.36 14.71 10.53
CA LEU A 40 -4.21 14.16 9.49
C LEU A 40 -5.21 13.13 10.06
N THR A 41 -6.41 13.06 9.45
CA THR A 41 -7.33 11.95 9.72
C THR A 41 -6.81 10.66 9.09
N ALA A 42 -7.31 9.50 9.55
CA ALA A 42 -7.05 8.22 8.89
C ALA A 42 -7.42 8.24 7.39
N SER A 43 -8.54 8.86 7.03
CA SER A 43 -8.93 9.02 5.62
C SER A 43 -7.96 9.89 4.85
N ALA A 44 -7.48 11.00 5.43
CA ALA A 44 -6.48 11.85 4.77
C ALA A 44 -5.12 11.17 4.61
N VAL A 45 -4.76 10.24 5.50
CA VAL A 45 -3.58 9.37 5.31
C VAL A 45 -3.76 8.50 4.06
N LEU A 46 -4.95 7.90 3.88
CA LEU A 46 -5.24 7.08 2.70
C LEU A 46 -5.29 7.92 1.42
N THR A 47 -5.88 9.12 1.44
CA THR A 47 -5.86 10.03 0.27
C THR A 47 -4.43 10.47 -0.10
N ALA A 48 -3.45 10.36 0.79
CA ALA A 48 -2.06 10.70 0.51
C ALA A 48 -1.25 9.53 -0.07
N ILE A 49 -1.85 8.34 -0.22
CA ILE A 49 -1.19 7.16 -0.78
C ILE A 49 -1.79 6.78 -2.13
N ASP A 50 -0.91 6.44 -3.07
CA ASP A 50 -1.24 6.11 -4.45
C ASP A 50 -0.30 5.01 -4.95
N ALA A 51 -0.47 4.59 -6.21
CA ALA A 51 0.33 3.54 -6.85
C ALA A 51 1.82 3.88 -7.00
N THR A 52 2.26 5.11 -6.69
CA THR A 52 3.67 5.51 -6.69
C THR A 52 4.40 5.12 -5.40
N TYR A 53 3.66 4.75 -4.35
CA TYR A 53 4.20 4.15 -3.14
C TYR A 53 4.27 2.64 -3.26
N GLU A 54 5.26 2.03 -2.62
CA GLU A 54 5.35 0.57 -2.49
C GLU A 54 4.88 0.09 -1.12
N GLN A 55 4.88 0.98 -0.12
CA GLN A 55 4.66 0.61 1.27
C GLN A 55 3.99 1.72 2.08
N LEU A 56 3.11 1.30 2.99
CA LEU A 56 2.61 2.09 4.11
C LEU A 56 3.13 1.49 5.41
N VAL A 57 3.78 2.30 6.24
CA VAL A 57 4.17 1.95 7.61
C VAL A 57 3.35 2.77 8.58
N VAL A 58 2.70 2.10 9.53
CA VAL A 58 1.90 2.74 10.58
C VAL A 58 2.60 2.52 11.92
N LEU A 59 2.83 3.61 12.66
CA LEU A 59 3.42 3.62 13.99
C LEU A 59 2.37 4.03 15.02
N ASP A 60 1.85 3.09 15.79
CA ASP A 60 0.72 3.29 16.72
C ASP A 60 0.93 2.67 18.10
N GLY A 61 2.19 2.51 18.51
CA GLY A 61 2.61 1.66 19.63
C GLY A 61 3.16 0.32 19.14
N SER A 62 2.87 -0.05 17.89
CA SER A 62 3.52 -1.12 17.14
C SER A 62 3.96 -0.62 15.77
N VAL A 63 4.77 -1.42 15.06
CA VAL A 63 5.10 -1.16 13.65
C VAL A 63 4.27 -2.09 12.78
N ARG A 64 3.31 -1.53 12.03
CA ARG A 64 2.49 -2.27 11.07
C ARG A 64 2.87 -1.88 9.65
N THR A 65 3.24 -2.87 8.85
CA THR A 65 3.66 -2.68 7.45
C THR A 65 2.61 -3.24 6.50
N TYR A 66 2.26 -2.45 5.49
CA TYR A 66 1.36 -2.82 4.41
C TYR A 66 2.07 -2.59 3.07
N THR A 67 1.93 -3.56 2.16
CA THR A 67 2.37 -3.41 0.77
C THR A 67 1.29 -2.69 -0.01
N VAL A 68 1.67 -1.66 -0.77
CA VAL A 68 0.77 -0.95 -1.68
C VAL A 68 0.70 -1.73 -2.99
N CYS A 69 -0.50 -2.16 -3.34
CA CYS A 69 -0.74 -3.01 -4.50
C CYS A 69 -1.73 -2.30 -5.42
N TRP A 70 -1.27 -1.81 -6.57
CA TRP A 70 -2.19 -1.32 -7.60
C TRP A 70 -3.00 -2.47 -8.20
N LEU A 71 -4.22 -2.17 -8.63
CA LEU A 71 -5.11 -3.10 -9.32
C LEU A 71 -5.26 -2.75 -10.80
N ASP A 72 -4.90 -1.52 -11.19
CA ASP A 72 -4.83 -1.06 -12.57
C ASP A 72 -3.42 -1.24 -13.15
N PRO A 73 -3.18 -2.21 -14.06
CA PRO A 73 -1.86 -2.41 -14.65
C PRO A 73 -1.50 -1.34 -15.67
N THR A 74 -2.45 -0.55 -16.17
CA THR A 74 -2.15 0.57 -17.07
C THR A 74 -1.72 1.82 -16.32
N LEU A 75 -1.77 1.81 -14.97
CA LEU A 75 -1.44 2.94 -14.09
C LEU A 75 -2.13 4.25 -14.52
N SER A 76 -3.32 4.12 -15.10
CA SER A 76 -4.14 5.25 -15.56
C SER A 76 -4.97 5.82 -14.41
N ASP A 77 -5.29 4.98 -13.43
CA ASP A 77 -5.84 5.38 -12.13
C ASP A 77 -4.82 5.04 -11.03
N LEU A 78 -4.10 6.06 -10.54
CA LEU A 78 -3.11 5.88 -9.47
C LEU A 78 -3.75 5.61 -8.11
N ASP A 79 -5.04 5.88 -7.96
CA ASP A 79 -5.78 5.67 -6.71
C ASP A 79 -6.40 4.27 -6.65
N ASP A 80 -6.39 3.50 -7.75
CA ASP A 80 -6.84 2.10 -7.78
C ASP A 80 -5.82 1.15 -7.14
N ILE A 81 -5.62 1.35 -5.84
CA ILE A 81 -4.70 0.59 -4.99
C ILE A 81 -5.46 -0.15 -3.90
N VAL A 82 -4.84 -1.20 -3.36
CA VAL A 82 -5.22 -1.83 -2.11
C VAL A 82 -3.99 -2.00 -1.23
N LEU A 83 -4.21 -2.08 0.08
CA LEU A 83 -3.16 -2.24 1.08
C LEU A 83 -3.19 -3.67 1.62
N ALA A 84 -2.13 -4.42 1.33
CA ALA A 84 -2.01 -5.81 1.73
C ALA A 84 -1.09 -5.97 2.95
N ARG A 85 -1.57 -6.66 3.99
CA ARG A 85 -0.75 -7.05 5.15
C ARG A 85 -0.30 -8.50 5.00
N THR A 86 0.95 -8.77 5.35
CA THR A 86 1.57 -10.10 5.27
C THR A 86 2.53 -10.30 6.44
N ALA A 87 2.74 -11.55 6.85
CA ALA A 87 3.76 -11.92 7.83
C ALA A 87 5.18 -11.93 7.23
N ASP A 88 5.31 -12.08 5.91
CA ASP A 88 6.57 -12.09 5.17
C ASP A 88 6.51 -11.06 4.02
N PRO A 89 6.88 -9.79 4.28
CA PRO A 89 6.87 -8.71 3.29
C PRO A 89 7.82 -8.94 2.12
N ASP A 90 8.99 -9.54 2.33
CA ASP A 90 10.01 -9.70 1.28
C ASP A 90 9.62 -10.78 0.27
N THR A 91 9.09 -11.91 0.75
CA THR A 91 8.53 -12.94 -0.13
C THR A 91 7.29 -12.45 -0.84
N PHE A 92 6.42 -11.70 -0.15
CA PHE A 92 5.23 -11.11 -0.77
C PHE A 92 5.59 -10.11 -1.86
N ARG A 93 6.58 -9.23 -1.63
CA ARG A 93 7.02 -8.24 -2.62
C ARG A 93 7.53 -8.90 -3.90
N ARG A 94 8.34 -9.95 -3.78
CA ARG A 94 8.84 -10.71 -4.95
C ARG A 94 7.69 -11.33 -5.73
N TRP A 95 6.80 -12.04 -5.05
CA TRP A 95 5.60 -12.61 -5.65
C TRP A 95 4.72 -11.54 -6.33
N TRP A 96 4.59 -10.37 -5.70
CA TRP A 96 3.78 -9.28 -6.23
C TRP A 96 4.39 -8.67 -7.50
N VAL A 97 5.72 -8.56 -7.58
CA VAL A 97 6.40 -8.15 -8.82
C VAL A 97 6.09 -9.12 -9.95
N ASP A 98 6.25 -10.42 -9.72
CA ASP A 98 5.96 -11.44 -10.74
C ASP A 98 4.49 -11.38 -11.20
N ARG A 99 3.56 -11.22 -10.25
CA ARG A 99 2.13 -11.12 -10.53
C ARG A 99 1.75 -9.85 -11.31
N LYS A 100 2.43 -8.73 -11.06
CA LYS A 100 2.26 -7.50 -11.86
C LYS A 100 2.73 -7.70 -13.29
N ASP A 101 3.89 -8.33 -13.48
CA ASP A 101 4.43 -8.61 -14.81
C ASP A 101 3.50 -9.54 -15.61
N GLU A 102 2.92 -10.56 -14.97
CA GLU A 102 1.88 -11.42 -15.56
C GLU A 102 0.63 -10.63 -15.97
N ALA A 103 0.17 -9.71 -15.12
CA ALA A 103 -0.99 -8.86 -15.42
C ALA A 103 -0.76 -7.95 -16.62
N CYS A 104 0.42 -7.33 -16.74
CA CYS A 104 0.77 -6.52 -17.90
C CYS A 104 0.78 -7.36 -19.19
N ARG A 105 1.42 -8.54 -19.18
CA ARG A 105 1.42 -9.45 -20.34
C ARG A 105 0.01 -9.92 -20.73
N ALA A 106 -0.87 -10.10 -19.75
CA ALA A 106 -2.25 -10.47 -20.00
C ALA A 106 -3.05 -9.35 -20.69
N LEU A 107 -2.79 -8.08 -20.36
CA LEU A 107 -3.37 -6.93 -21.07
C LEU A 107 -2.86 -6.79 -22.50
N ASP A 108 -1.58 -7.09 -22.74
CA ASP A 108 -0.97 -7.05 -24.06
C ASP A 108 -1.48 -8.19 -24.98
N SER A 109 -2.12 -9.21 -24.40
CA SER A 109 -2.70 -10.34 -25.13
C SER A 109 -4.16 -10.06 -25.50
N ASP A 110 -4.53 -10.35 -26.76
CA ASP A 110 -5.92 -10.22 -27.21
C ASP A 110 -6.87 -11.06 -26.33
N GLY A 111 -7.87 -10.39 -25.72
CA GLY A 111 -8.98 -11.05 -25.02
C GLY A 111 -9.07 -10.83 -23.51
N CYS A 112 -8.11 -10.16 -22.86
CA CYS A 112 -8.19 -9.86 -21.42
C CYS A 112 -8.42 -8.37 -21.16
N GLY A 113 -9.66 -7.97 -20.90
CA GLY A 113 -9.99 -6.58 -20.57
C GLY A 113 -9.44 -6.14 -19.20
N PRO A 114 -9.17 -4.84 -18.98
CA PRO A 114 -8.66 -4.31 -17.70
C PRO A 114 -9.47 -4.73 -16.48
N GLY A 115 -10.81 -4.72 -16.57
CA GLY A 115 -11.68 -5.15 -15.47
C GLY A 115 -11.56 -6.63 -15.09
N THR A 116 -11.10 -7.49 -16.00
CA THR A 116 -10.84 -8.92 -15.69
C THR A 116 -9.50 -9.07 -14.98
N VAL A 117 -8.46 -8.39 -15.47
CA VAL A 117 -7.13 -8.37 -14.85
C VAL A 117 -7.20 -7.81 -13.43
N ARG A 118 -7.88 -6.67 -13.25
CA ARG A 118 -8.12 -6.05 -11.94
C ARG A 118 -8.74 -7.02 -10.93
N ARG A 119 -9.79 -7.73 -11.35
CA ARG A 119 -10.48 -8.72 -10.49
C ARG A 119 -9.58 -9.91 -10.15
N ALA A 120 -8.79 -10.40 -11.10
CA ALA A 120 -7.85 -11.48 -10.88
C ALA A 120 -6.72 -11.08 -9.91
N LEU A 121 -6.21 -9.85 -10.02
CA LEU A 121 -5.23 -9.30 -9.08
C LEU A 121 -5.80 -9.23 -7.67
N LEU A 122 -6.99 -8.65 -7.51
CA LEU A 122 -7.63 -8.55 -6.20
C LEU A 122 -7.91 -9.92 -5.57
N ALA A 123 -8.34 -10.91 -6.36
CA ALA A 123 -8.54 -12.27 -5.89
C ALA A 123 -7.22 -12.92 -5.43
N SER A 124 -6.15 -12.73 -6.21
CA SER A 124 -4.81 -13.21 -5.89
C SER A 124 -4.27 -12.61 -4.59
N LEU A 125 -4.51 -11.31 -4.38
CA LEU A 125 -4.11 -10.63 -3.16
C LEU A 125 -4.86 -11.16 -1.94
N ARG A 126 -6.17 -11.40 -2.06
CA ARG A 126 -6.99 -11.95 -0.96
C ARG A 126 -6.61 -13.37 -0.58
N ASP A 127 -6.14 -14.18 -1.53
CA ASP A 127 -5.65 -15.54 -1.28
C ASP A 127 -4.29 -15.54 -0.57
N ARG A 128 -3.42 -14.59 -0.91
CA ARG A 128 -2.03 -14.58 -0.45
C ARG A 128 -1.77 -13.74 0.81
N ALA A 129 -2.48 -12.62 0.96
CA ALA A 129 -2.28 -11.68 2.05
C ALA A 129 -3.09 -12.08 3.30
N SER A 130 -2.59 -11.71 4.48
CA SER A 130 -3.31 -11.88 5.75
C SER A 130 -4.53 -10.97 5.84
N SER A 131 -4.44 -9.76 5.27
CA SER A 131 -5.57 -8.85 5.09
C SER A 131 -5.35 -7.96 3.88
N VAL A 132 -6.46 -7.51 3.26
CA VAL A 132 -6.48 -6.58 2.14
C VAL A 132 -7.47 -5.46 2.45
N HIS A 133 -7.01 -4.21 2.42
CA HIS A 133 -7.81 -3.03 2.71
C HIS A 133 -7.97 -2.16 1.46
N CYS A 134 -9.21 -1.74 1.21
CA CYS A 134 -9.55 -0.84 0.11
C CYS A 134 -9.15 0.61 0.46
N PRO A 135 -8.94 1.49 -0.54
CA PRO A 135 -8.51 2.87 -0.31
C PRO A 135 -9.60 3.71 0.37
N ASP A 136 -10.86 3.28 0.29
CA ASP A 136 -12.00 3.92 0.95
C ASP A 136 -12.21 3.46 2.40
N ASP A 137 -11.49 2.42 2.84
CA ASP A 137 -11.64 1.85 4.18
C ASP A 137 -10.44 2.18 5.08
N ALA A 138 -10.52 3.32 5.75
CA ALA A 138 -9.52 3.75 6.73
C ALA A 138 -9.70 3.11 8.13
N SER A 139 -10.60 2.13 8.30
CA SER A 139 -10.89 1.53 9.61
C SER A 139 -9.67 0.85 10.22
N PHE A 140 -8.85 0.16 9.40
CA PHE A 140 -7.68 -0.58 9.87
C PHE A 140 -6.61 0.31 10.51
N LEU A 141 -6.56 1.60 10.15
CA LEU A 141 -5.64 2.55 10.76
C LEU A 141 -5.99 2.81 12.21
N ARG A 142 -7.29 2.81 12.57
CA ARG A 142 -7.76 3.16 13.93
C ARG A 142 -7.29 2.18 15.02
N GLY A 143 -6.80 1.00 14.64
CA GLY A 143 -6.26 -0.02 15.55
C GLY A 143 -7.35 -0.66 16.41
N ASP A 144 -7.10 -1.91 16.84
CA ASP A 144 -7.83 -2.54 17.93
C ASP A 144 -7.40 -1.86 19.24
N ARG A 145 -7.97 -0.69 19.55
CA ARG A 145 -7.69 0.02 20.80
C ARG A 145 -8.40 -0.62 21.99
#